data_AF-A0A9E0NAA6-F1
#
_entry.id   AF-A0A9E0NAA6-F1
#
_cell.length_a   1.000
_cell.length_b   1.000
_cell.length_c   1.000
_cell.angle_alpha   90.00
_cell.angle_beta   90.00
_cell.angle_gamma   90.00
#
_symmetry.space_group_name_H-M   'P 1'
#
loop_
_entity.id
_entity.type
_entity.pdbx_description
1 polymer ?
#
loop_
_entity_poly.entity_id
_entity_poly.type
_entity_poly.pdbx_seq_one_letter_code
_entity_poly.pdbx_strand_id
1 'polypeptide(L)'
;MRRAGQLGAAGLGLLLLAAVPAPARADEAQAQAQADRLFDEGLAHYNLGEYPAAIAAFREAYRLVREPLFLFNLGQAHRKANQCVEAIDMYGAFLREADGPTNRDKAEQFMRELEPCAAEQRRARAAAGATPTTGPVAPSGPAQTTRPQRTRRDRGGGVRLAGLAVGAAGVAGLAAGAFYWNRSRALRDDLAEACGSAGCDWTNPDQRAIDAAGRQANTRAWITSLAGAGLVAAGVGLYAWGKTRREWVVVPVAALAEGGGGVVVTGGF
;
A
#
# COMPACT_ATOMS: atom_id res chain seq x y z
N MET A 1 30.26 -51.05 -64.82
CA MET A 1 30.68 -50.03 -63.84
C MET A 1 29.88 -50.24 -62.53
N ARG A 2 30.60 -50.40 -61.41
CA ARG A 2 30.24 -50.21 -59.97
C ARG A 2 28.97 -50.92 -59.41
N ARG A 3 29.14 -52.07 -58.72
CA ARG A 3 29.15 -52.31 -57.24
C ARG A 3 27.75 -52.12 -56.57
N ALA A 4 27.07 -53.22 -56.22
CA ALA A 4 27.09 -53.92 -54.92
C ALA A 4 26.27 -53.21 -53.83
N GLY A 5 25.08 -53.74 -53.52
CA GLY A 5 24.25 -53.33 -52.39
C GLY A 5 24.15 -54.47 -51.38
N GLN A 6 24.89 -54.36 -50.28
CA GLN A 6 24.84 -55.30 -49.17
C GLN A 6 23.63 -55.00 -48.27
N LEU A 7 22.90 -56.07 -47.93
CA LEU A 7 21.93 -56.14 -46.85
C LEU A 7 22.68 -56.15 -45.50
N GLY A 8 22.39 -55.19 -44.63
CA GLY A 8 22.83 -55.18 -43.25
C GLY A 8 21.68 -54.75 -42.35
N ALA A 9 21.05 -55.72 -41.69
CA ALA A 9 20.00 -55.50 -40.71
C ALA A 9 20.60 -54.83 -39.46
N ALA A 10 20.29 -53.55 -39.26
CA ALA A 10 20.62 -52.80 -38.06
C ALA A 10 19.49 -52.95 -37.03
N GLY A 11 19.83 -53.42 -35.84
CA GLY A 11 18.89 -53.73 -34.77
C GLY A 11 18.11 -52.53 -34.27
N LEU A 12 16.82 -52.74 -33.97
CA LEU A 12 16.00 -51.84 -33.19
C LEU A 12 16.46 -51.88 -31.72
N GLY A 13 17.38 -50.99 -31.35
CA GLY A 13 17.58 -50.59 -29.97
C GLY A 13 16.48 -49.61 -29.57
N LEU A 14 15.50 -50.08 -28.78
CA LEU A 14 14.48 -49.25 -28.18
C LEU A 14 15.13 -48.33 -27.13
N LEU A 15 15.48 -47.11 -27.54
CA LEU A 15 15.96 -46.05 -26.65
C LEU A 15 14.79 -45.58 -25.78
N LEU A 16 14.69 -46.09 -24.55
CA LEU A 16 13.85 -45.50 -23.51
C LEU A 16 14.43 -44.12 -23.13
N LEU A 17 13.89 -43.06 -23.74
CA LEU A 17 14.05 -41.69 -23.22
C LEU A 17 13.34 -41.61 -21.87
N ALA A 18 14.07 -41.80 -20.79
CA ALA A 18 13.62 -41.40 -19.46
C ALA A 18 13.47 -39.88 -19.45
N ALA A 19 12.22 -39.40 -19.44
CA ALA A 19 11.91 -38.01 -19.18
C ALA A 19 12.37 -37.66 -17.76
N VAL A 20 13.48 -36.95 -17.64
CA VAL A 20 13.96 -36.42 -16.36
C VAL A 20 12.99 -35.30 -15.96
N PRO A 21 12.31 -35.38 -14.81
CA PRO A 21 11.49 -34.26 -14.33
C PRO A 21 12.43 -33.08 -14.03
N ALA A 22 12.06 -31.89 -14.46
CA ALA A 22 12.78 -30.65 -14.18
C ALA A 22 12.13 -29.92 -12.99
N PRO A 23 12.48 -30.24 -11.73
CA PRO A 23 11.84 -29.65 -10.54
C PRO A 23 12.10 -28.15 -10.40
N ALA A 24 13.25 -27.65 -10.90
CA ALA A 24 13.68 -26.27 -10.67
C ALA A 24 12.71 -25.19 -11.21
N ARG A 25 12.00 -25.45 -12.32
CA ARG A 25 11.07 -24.46 -12.89
C ARG A 25 9.71 -24.42 -12.19
N ALA A 26 9.30 -25.53 -11.57
CA ALA A 26 8.06 -25.57 -10.81
C ALA A 26 8.21 -24.79 -9.49
N ASP A 27 9.34 -24.94 -8.82
CA ASP A 27 9.64 -24.23 -7.57
C ASP A 27 9.78 -22.71 -7.78
N GLU A 28 10.44 -22.29 -8.86
CA GLU A 28 10.57 -20.86 -9.23
C GLU A 28 9.21 -20.23 -9.56
N ALA A 29 8.36 -20.91 -10.33
CA ALA A 29 7.01 -20.44 -10.63
C ALA A 29 6.13 -20.35 -9.37
N GLN A 30 6.29 -21.27 -8.41
CA GLN A 30 5.59 -21.21 -7.13
C GLN A 30 6.08 -20.06 -6.26
N ALA A 31 7.40 -19.84 -6.19
CA ALA A 31 7.99 -18.71 -5.48
C ALA A 31 7.51 -17.38 -6.05
N GLN A 32 7.45 -17.25 -7.39
CA GLN A 32 6.90 -16.09 -8.06
C GLN A 32 5.42 -15.87 -7.72
N ALA A 33 4.58 -16.90 -7.86
CA ALA A 33 3.16 -16.79 -7.54
C ALA A 33 2.91 -16.42 -6.07
N GLN A 34 3.77 -16.87 -5.15
CA GLN A 34 3.70 -16.47 -3.75
C GLN A 34 4.16 -15.02 -3.54
N ALA A 35 5.22 -14.59 -4.21
CA ALA A 35 5.68 -13.21 -4.17
C ALA A 35 4.62 -12.23 -4.72
N ASP A 36 3.91 -12.60 -5.79
CA ASP A 36 2.82 -11.80 -6.36
C ASP A 36 1.66 -11.64 -5.37
N ARG A 37 1.27 -12.72 -4.66
CA ARG A 37 0.25 -12.62 -3.60
C ARG A 37 0.68 -11.70 -2.46
N LEU A 38 1.94 -11.83 -2.01
CA LEU A 38 2.50 -10.97 -0.98
C LEU A 38 2.64 -9.51 -1.45
N PHE A 39 2.87 -9.29 -2.74
CA PHE A 39 2.86 -7.97 -3.35
C PHE A 39 1.47 -7.33 -3.26
N ASP A 40 0.43 -8.06 -3.67
CA ASP A 40 -0.95 -7.59 -3.60
C ASP A 40 -1.39 -7.30 -2.16
N GLU A 41 -1.04 -8.18 -1.21
CA GLU A 41 -1.27 -7.98 0.23
C GLU A 41 -0.52 -6.74 0.75
N GLY A 42 0.75 -6.59 0.38
CA GLY A 42 1.55 -5.43 0.76
C GLY A 42 0.99 -4.13 0.21
N LEU A 43 0.50 -4.12 -1.04
CA LEU A 43 -0.18 -2.97 -1.63
C LEU A 43 -1.49 -2.66 -0.90
N ALA A 44 -2.29 -3.66 -0.54
CA ALA A 44 -3.51 -3.46 0.22
C ALA A 44 -3.23 -2.79 1.57
N HIS A 45 -2.29 -3.33 2.36
CA HIS A 45 -1.87 -2.73 3.62
C HIS A 45 -1.29 -1.32 3.44
N TYR A 46 -0.46 -1.11 2.41
CA TYR A 46 0.12 0.21 2.13
C TYR A 46 -0.96 1.25 1.83
N ASN A 47 -1.97 0.89 1.03
CA ASN A 47 -3.08 1.77 0.67
C ASN A 47 -4.00 2.08 1.87
N LEU A 48 -4.11 1.16 2.84
CA LEU A 48 -4.82 1.37 4.10
C LEU A 48 -4.02 2.18 5.13
N GLY A 49 -2.74 2.48 4.86
CA GLY A 49 -1.84 3.15 5.80
C GLY A 49 -1.25 2.23 6.87
N GLU A 50 -1.43 0.92 6.72
CA GLU A 50 -0.93 -0.12 7.61
C GLU A 50 0.52 -0.47 7.25
N TYR A 51 1.38 0.54 7.29
CA TYR A 51 2.74 0.44 6.78
C TYR A 51 3.58 -0.69 7.41
N PRO A 52 3.48 -1.03 8.71
CA PRO A 52 4.19 -2.17 9.28
C PRO A 52 3.83 -3.52 8.62
N ALA A 53 2.56 -3.73 8.31
CA ALA A 53 2.09 -4.94 7.62
C ALA A 53 2.55 -4.95 6.16
N ALA A 54 2.46 -3.80 5.48
CA ALA A 54 3.00 -3.65 4.14
C ALA A 54 4.50 -3.96 4.05
N ILE A 55 5.29 -3.45 5.00
CA ILE A 55 6.73 -3.73 5.11
C ILE A 55 6.99 -5.22 5.28
N ALA A 56 6.19 -5.91 6.11
CA ALA A 56 6.34 -7.35 6.32
C ALA A 56 6.07 -8.14 5.03
N ALA A 57 4.97 -7.84 4.34
CA ALA A 57 4.59 -8.51 3.10
C ALA A 57 5.60 -8.27 1.98
N PHE A 58 6.02 -7.02 1.73
CA PHE A 58 7.02 -6.71 0.71
C PHE A 58 8.40 -7.32 1.01
N ARG A 59 8.79 -7.39 2.29
CA ARG A 59 10.04 -8.03 2.70
C ARG A 59 10.02 -9.52 2.40
N GLU A 60 8.90 -10.18 2.64
CA GLU A 60 8.76 -11.60 2.36
C GLU A 60 8.74 -11.87 0.86
N ALA A 61 8.03 -11.04 0.08
CA ALA A 61 8.08 -11.11 -1.37
C ALA A 61 9.52 -10.96 -1.91
N TYR A 62 10.28 -9.98 -1.40
CA TYR A 62 11.69 -9.80 -1.77
C TYR A 62 12.57 -11.01 -1.41
N ARG A 63 12.30 -11.70 -0.30
CA ARG A 63 13.06 -12.90 0.07
C ARG A 63 12.84 -14.07 -0.89
N LEU A 64 11.66 -14.17 -1.47
CA LEU A 64 11.30 -15.26 -2.40
C LEU A 64 11.97 -15.09 -3.75
N VAL A 65 11.91 -13.90 -4.35
CA VAL A 65 12.32 -13.68 -5.75
C VAL A 65 13.42 -12.64 -5.96
N ARG A 66 13.76 -11.86 -4.93
CA ARG A 66 14.82 -10.83 -4.93
C ARG A 66 14.70 -9.78 -6.05
N GLU A 67 13.49 -9.46 -6.48
CA GLU A 67 13.33 -8.41 -7.49
C GLU A 67 13.56 -7.01 -6.89
N PRO A 68 14.34 -6.14 -7.57
CA PRO A 68 14.65 -4.79 -7.06
C PRO A 68 13.40 -3.94 -6.80
N LEU A 69 12.31 -4.14 -7.55
CA LEU A 69 11.09 -3.36 -7.36
C LEU A 69 10.52 -3.48 -5.93
N PHE A 70 10.70 -4.62 -5.25
CA PHE A 70 10.30 -4.76 -3.85
C PHE A 70 11.12 -3.86 -2.91
N LEU A 71 12.40 -3.59 -3.21
CA LEU A 71 13.21 -2.64 -2.44
C LEU A 71 12.66 -1.22 -2.57
N PHE A 72 12.22 -0.83 -3.76
CA PHE A 72 11.56 0.47 -3.95
C PHE A 72 10.26 0.56 -3.14
N ASN A 73 9.44 -0.49 -3.14
CA ASN A 73 8.18 -0.54 -2.38
C ASN A 73 8.42 -0.54 -0.86
N LEU A 74 9.44 -1.26 -0.38
CA LEU A 74 9.89 -1.20 1.01
C LEU A 74 10.32 0.23 1.38
N GLY A 75 11.09 0.90 0.53
CA GLY A 75 11.48 2.31 0.73
C GLY A 75 10.28 3.24 0.84
N GLN A 76 9.25 3.04 0.00
CA GLN A 76 8.01 3.81 0.06
C GLN A 76 7.22 3.55 1.35
N ALA A 77 7.10 2.29 1.76
CA ALA A 77 6.40 1.92 2.99
C ALA A 77 7.10 2.48 4.24
N HIS A 78 8.43 2.36 4.33
CA HIS A 78 9.23 2.98 5.39
C HIS A 78 9.09 4.51 5.40
N ARG A 79 9.12 5.15 4.23
CA ARG A 79 8.94 6.61 4.11
C ARG A 79 7.61 7.06 4.68
N LYS A 80 6.53 6.34 4.35
CA LYS A 80 5.19 6.65 4.85
C LYS A 80 5.00 6.33 6.34
N ALA A 81 5.77 5.38 6.86
CA ALA A 81 5.86 5.09 8.29
C ALA A 81 6.73 6.08 9.09
N ASN A 82 7.26 7.14 8.45
CA ASN A 82 8.23 8.06 9.06
C ASN A 82 9.50 7.35 9.57
N GLN A 83 9.89 6.24 8.94
CA GLN A 83 11.12 5.48 9.20
C GLN A 83 12.18 5.91 8.17
N CYS A 84 12.71 7.11 8.35
CA CYS A 84 13.46 7.82 7.32
C CYS A 84 14.82 7.15 7.03
N VAL A 85 15.49 6.62 8.07
CA VAL A 85 16.77 5.91 7.90
C VAL A 85 16.56 4.65 7.07
N GLU A 86 15.60 3.82 7.46
CA GLU A 86 15.28 2.57 6.78
C GLU A 86 14.79 2.80 5.34
N ALA A 87 14.02 3.86 5.10
CA ALA A 87 13.59 4.24 3.75
C ALA A 87 14.79 4.56 2.84
N ILE A 88 15.75 5.35 3.31
CA ILE A 88 16.97 5.69 2.56
C ILE A 88 17.77 4.43 2.26
N ASP A 89 17.90 3.51 3.21
CA ASP A 89 18.64 2.25 3.02
C ASP A 89 18.02 1.40 1.91
N MET A 90 16.68 1.29 1.87
CA MET A 90 15.97 0.53 0.85
C MET A 90 16.06 1.18 -0.54
N TYR A 91 15.96 2.51 -0.65
CA TYR A 91 16.20 3.20 -1.92
C TYR A 91 17.64 3.07 -2.39
N GLY A 92 18.61 3.13 -1.47
CA GLY A 92 20.01 2.88 -1.79
C GLY A 92 20.25 1.46 -2.30
N ALA A 93 19.59 0.46 -1.72
CA ALA A 93 19.63 -0.92 -2.21
C ALA A 93 19.00 -1.05 -3.61
N PHE A 94 17.82 -0.46 -3.81
CA PHE A 94 17.18 -0.40 -5.12
C PHE A 94 18.10 0.20 -6.19
N LEU A 95 18.79 1.31 -5.91
CA LEU A 95 19.68 1.96 -6.87
C LEU A 95 20.93 1.13 -7.22
N ARG A 96 21.34 0.21 -6.34
CA ARG A 96 22.44 -0.73 -6.58
C ARG A 96 22.01 -1.95 -7.39
N GLU A 97 20.77 -2.42 -7.20
CA GLU A 97 20.29 -3.68 -7.77
C GLU A 97 19.43 -3.50 -9.03
N ALA A 98 18.79 -2.34 -9.22
CA ALA A 98 17.91 -2.12 -10.35
C ALA A 98 18.65 -1.72 -11.64
N ASP A 99 18.40 -2.49 -12.69
CA ASP A 99 18.80 -2.16 -14.05
C ASP A 99 17.81 -1.19 -14.70
N GLY A 100 18.31 -0.14 -15.36
CA GLY A 100 17.50 0.81 -16.13
C GLY A 100 16.91 1.99 -15.33
N PRO A 101 16.34 2.99 -16.02
CA PRO A 101 16.02 4.30 -15.43
C PRO A 101 14.75 4.32 -14.56
N THR A 102 13.92 3.28 -14.62
CA THR A 102 12.62 3.25 -13.95
C THR A 102 12.76 3.49 -12.45
N ASN A 103 12.06 4.50 -11.93
CA ASN A 103 12.06 4.89 -10.51
C ASN A 103 13.40 5.34 -9.91
N ARG A 104 14.53 5.34 -10.66
CA ARG A 104 15.83 5.81 -10.16
C ARG A 104 15.78 7.26 -9.71
N ASP A 105 15.30 8.15 -10.57
CA ASP A 105 15.18 9.58 -10.26
C ASP A 105 14.31 9.83 -9.01
N LYS A 106 13.22 9.06 -8.87
CA LYS A 106 12.33 9.15 -7.71
C LYS A 106 13.01 8.65 -6.43
N ALA A 107 13.76 7.55 -6.50
CA ALA A 107 14.49 7.01 -5.36
C ALA A 107 15.55 8.02 -4.88
N GLU A 108 16.32 8.60 -5.80
CA GLU A 108 17.30 9.64 -5.49
C GLU A 108 16.66 10.90 -4.92
N GLN A 109 15.53 11.33 -5.50
CA GLN A 109 14.75 12.46 -4.99
C GLN A 109 14.27 12.20 -3.55
N PHE A 110 13.66 11.04 -3.29
CA PHE A 110 13.18 10.70 -1.95
C PHE A 110 14.32 10.58 -0.94
N MET A 111 15.48 10.05 -1.33
CA MET A 111 16.65 10.04 -0.46
C MET A 111 17.06 11.45 -0.05
N ARG A 112 17.13 12.40 -1.01
CA ARG A 112 17.44 13.82 -0.70
C ARG A 112 16.39 14.45 0.22
N GLU A 113 15.11 14.19 -0.02
CA GLU A 113 14.01 14.70 0.82
C GLU A 113 14.03 14.14 2.24
N LEU A 114 14.49 12.89 2.41
CA LEU A 114 14.49 12.20 3.71
C LEU A 114 15.73 12.45 4.56
N GLU A 115 16.83 12.93 3.98
CA GLU A 115 18.09 13.16 4.71
C GLU A 115 17.93 14.00 6.00
N PRO A 116 17.20 15.14 6.01
CA PRO A 116 17.01 15.92 7.24
C PRO A 116 16.32 15.12 8.35
N CYS A 117 15.27 14.37 8.01
CA CYS A 117 14.56 13.50 8.94
C CYS A 117 15.46 12.36 9.45
N ALA A 118 16.21 11.72 8.55
CA ALA A 118 17.12 10.65 8.91
C ALA A 118 18.26 11.13 9.82
N ALA A 119 18.78 12.34 9.59
CA ALA A 119 19.79 12.95 10.45
C ALA A 119 19.25 13.19 11.88
N GLU A 120 18.02 13.69 12.01
CA GLU A 120 17.37 13.84 13.32
C GLU A 120 17.19 12.49 14.03
N GLN A 121 16.69 11.47 13.32
CA GLN A 121 16.50 10.12 13.87
C GLN A 121 17.83 9.49 14.31
N ARG A 122 18.90 9.64 13.54
CA ARG A 122 20.24 9.16 13.89
C ARG A 122 20.77 9.85 15.16
N ARG A 123 20.60 11.16 15.29
CA ARG A 123 20.99 11.91 16.50
C ARG A 123 20.20 11.45 17.73
N ALA A 124 18.88 11.26 17.58
CA ALA A 124 18.03 10.77 18.67
C ALA A 124 18.43 9.36 19.13
N ARG A 125 18.70 8.44 18.19
CA ARG A 125 19.19 7.09 18.49
C ARG A 125 20.55 7.11 19.19
N ALA A 126 21.49 7.96 18.74
CA ALA A 126 22.80 8.11 19.38
C ALA A 126 22.69 8.64 20.82
N ALA A 127 21.83 9.64 21.06
CA ALA A 127 21.58 10.18 22.39
C ALA A 127 20.92 9.15 23.33
N ALA A 128 20.04 8.28 22.81
CA ALA A 128 19.43 7.21 23.58
C ALA A 128 20.40 6.05 23.89
N GLY A 129 21.34 5.76 22.98
CA GLY A 129 22.38 4.75 23.16
C GLY A 129 23.53 5.19 24.07
N ALA A 130 23.75 6.51 24.20
CA ALA A 130 24.65 7.08 25.19
C ALA A 130 23.95 7.10 26.56
N THR A 131 23.90 5.95 27.23
CA THR A 131 23.51 5.92 28.65
C THR A 131 24.48 6.82 29.41
N PRO A 132 24.01 7.81 30.20
CA PRO A 132 24.87 8.40 31.22
C PRO A 132 25.23 7.26 32.17
N THR A 133 26.52 6.98 32.32
CA THR A 133 27.02 6.23 33.48
C THR A 133 26.44 6.90 34.72
N THR A 134 25.44 6.27 35.31
CA THR A 134 24.86 6.66 36.58
C THR A 134 25.96 6.48 37.63
N GLY A 135 26.62 7.58 38.00
CA GLY A 135 27.31 7.65 39.28
C GLY A 135 26.32 7.32 40.41
N PRO A 136 26.81 6.80 41.56
CA PRO A 136 25.95 6.36 42.65
C PRO A 136 24.92 7.44 43.03
N VAL A 137 23.63 7.05 42.97
CA VAL A 137 22.50 7.89 43.37
C VAL A 137 22.65 8.23 44.86
N ALA A 138 22.93 9.50 45.14
CA ALA A 138 22.82 10.07 46.48
C ALA A 138 21.34 10.15 46.91
N PRO A 139 21.01 9.97 48.19
CA PRO A 139 19.61 9.87 48.63
C PRO A 139 18.87 11.20 48.46
N SER A 140 17.73 11.11 47.76
CA SER A 140 16.49 11.88 47.87
C SER A 140 16.51 13.15 48.73
N GLY A 141 16.55 14.30 48.05
CA GLY A 141 16.00 15.57 48.54
C GLY A 141 14.48 15.63 48.33
N PRO A 142 13.73 16.45 49.10
CA PRO A 142 12.28 16.34 49.20
C PRO A 142 11.54 16.91 47.99
N ALA A 143 10.48 16.18 47.60
CA ALA A 143 9.29 16.60 46.88
C ALA A 143 9.48 17.55 45.69
N GLN A 144 9.68 16.98 44.50
CA GLN A 144 9.37 17.69 43.27
C GLN A 144 7.86 17.90 43.18
N THR A 145 7.44 19.15 43.28
CA THR A 145 6.07 19.60 43.03
C THR A 145 5.66 19.21 41.61
N THR A 146 4.84 18.16 41.46
CA THR A 146 4.32 17.74 40.16
C THR A 146 3.47 18.85 39.54
N ARG A 147 4.06 19.56 38.57
CA ARG A 147 3.33 20.52 37.72
C ARG A 147 2.21 19.74 37.01
N PRO A 148 0.94 20.21 37.02
CA PRO A 148 -0.16 19.47 36.40
C PRO A 148 0.15 19.22 34.92
N GLN A 149 0.30 17.95 34.55
CA GLN A 149 0.52 17.56 33.16
C GLN A 149 -0.77 17.80 32.38
N ARG A 150 -0.75 18.75 31.44
CA ARG A 150 -1.83 18.94 30.46
C ARG A 150 -1.81 17.78 29.48
N THR A 151 -2.58 16.73 29.74
CA THR A 151 -2.77 15.63 28.79
C THR A 151 -3.82 16.01 27.74
N ARG A 152 -3.43 16.03 26.46
CA ARG A 152 -4.33 16.36 25.35
C ARG A 152 -5.22 15.17 24.99
N ARG A 153 -6.52 15.23 25.30
CA ARG A 153 -7.48 14.17 24.93
C ARG A 153 -8.12 14.50 23.58
N ASP A 154 -7.77 13.75 22.54
CA ASP A 154 -8.23 14.00 21.17
C ASP A 154 -9.59 13.30 20.90
N ARG A 155 -10.69 13.96 21.26
CA ARG A 155 -12.06 13.50 20.96
C ARG A 155 -12.40 13.51 19.46
N GLY A 156 -11.62 14.23 18.65
CA GLY A 156 -11.81 14.32 17.19
C GLY A 156 -11.12 13.21 16.40
N GLY A 157 -10.44 12.27 17.06
CA GLY A 157 -9.74 11.15 16.42
C GLY A 157 -10.66 10.25 15.59
N GLY A 158 -11.76 9.77 16.19
CA GLY A 158 -12.69 8.86 15.52
C GLY A 158 -13.39 9.48 14.31
N VAL A 159 -13.78 10.76 14.39
CA VAL A 159 -14.45 11.48 13.30
C VAL A 159 -13.51 11.66 12.09
N ARG A 160 -12.22 11.89 12.33
CA ARG A 160 -11.23 11.97 11.25
C ARG A 160 -10.99 10.63 10.58
N LEU A 161 -10.93 9.54 11.35
CA LEU A 161 -10.81 8.19 10.80
C LEU A 161 -12.02 7.83 9.94
N ALA A 162 -13.24 8.13 10.41
CA ALA A 162 -14.45 7.98 9.63
C ALA A 162 -14.43 8.81 8.34
N GLY A 163 -13.97 10.07 8.40
CA GLY A 163 -13.81 10.92 7.23
C GLY A 163 -12.84 10.35 6.20
N LEU A 164 -11.71 9.77 6.63
CA LEU A 164 -10.74 9.12 5.74
C LEU A 164 -11.34 7.87 5.08
N ALA A 165 -12.04 7.03 5.84
CA ALA A 165 -12.68 5.82 5.31
C ALA A 165 -13.74 6.16 4.25
N VAL A 166 -14.61 7.13 4.53
CA VAL A 166 -15.64 7.60 3.60
C VAL A 166 -15.00 8.23 2.36
N GLY A 167 -13.95 9.04 2.55
CA GLY A 167 -13.20 9.63 1.44
C GLY A 167 -12.54 8.59 0.54
N ALA A 168 -11.92 7.56 1.11
CA ALA A 168 -11.30 6.47 0.36
C ALA A 168 -12.31 5.66 -0.46
N ALA A 169 -13.48 5.36 0.10
CA ALA A 169 -14.59 4.74 -0.63
C ALA A 169 -15.05 5.61 -1.81
N GLY A 170 -15.09 6.93 -1.62
CA GLY A 170 -15.39 7.88 -2.69
C GLY A 170 -14.37 7.84 -3.83
N VAL A 171 -13.08 7.78 -3.53
CA VAL A 171 -12.00 7.66 -4.54
C VAL A 171 -12.12 6.34 -5.33
N ALA A 172 -12.42 5.23 -4.66
CA ALA A 172 -12.67 3.96 -5.34
C ALA A 172 -13.88 4.04 -6.30
N GLY A 173 -14.95 4.74 -5.88
CA GLY A 173 -16.11 5.01 -6.75
C GLY A 173 -15.76 5.81 -8.00
N LEU A 174 -14.91 6.84 -7.87
CA LEU A 174 -14.42 7.63 -9.00
C LEU A 174 -13.55 6.79 -9.95
N ALA A 175 -12.70 5.90 -9.42
CA ALA A 175 -11.89 4.99 -10.24
C ALA A 175 -12.76 4.00 -11.04
N ALA A 176 -13.81 3.45 -10.42
CA ALA A 176 -14.79 2.63 -11.12
C ALA A 176 -15.52 3.42 -12.22
N GLY A 177 -15.87 4.69 -11.95
CA GLY A 177 -16.44 5.60 -12.94
C GLY A 177 -15.53 5.81 -14.16
N ALA A 178 -14.24 6.05 -13.92
CA ALA A 178 -13.23 6.19 -14.97
C ALA A 178 -13.07 4.90 -15.81
N PHE A 179 -13.13 3.73 -15.17
CA PHE A 179 -13.13 2.44 -15.87
C PHE A 179 -14.34 2.30 -16.80
N TYR A 180 -15.55 2.54 -16.30
CA TYR A 180 -16.77 2.46 -17.13
C TYR A 180 -16.77 3.50 -18.25
N TRP A 181 -16.20 4.69 -18.01
CA TRP A 181 -16.00 5.70 -19.05
C TRP A 181 -15.09 5.21 -20.16
N ASN A 182 -13.95 4.60 -19.82
CA ASN A 182 -13.03 4.02 -20.80
C ASN A 182 -13.70 2.88 -21.59
N ARG A 183 -14.41 1.98 -20.92
CA ARG A 183 -15.17 0.91 -21.57
C ARG A 183 -16.25 1.44 -22.50
N SER A 184 -16.92 2.54 -22.12
CA SER A 184 -17.91 3.23 -22.95
C SER A 184 -17.28 3.87 -24.20
N ARG A 185 -16.02 4.31 -24.14
CA ARG A 185 -15.29 4.74 -25.34
C ARG A 185 -14.99 3.57 -26.28
N ALA A 186 -14.43 2.48 -25.75
CA ALA A 186 -14.17 1.28 -26.54
C ALA A 186 -15.44 0.74 -27.23
N LEU A 187 -16.58 0.67 -26.52
CA LEU A 187 -17.85 0.25 -27.11
C LEU A 187 -18.37 1.20 -28.20
N ARG A 188 -18.04 2.50 -28.13
CA ARG A 188 -18.39 3.46 -29.19
C ARG A 188 -17.54 3.23 -30.44
N ASP A 189 -16.27 2.93 -30.26
CA ASP A 189 -15.35 2.61 -31.36
C ASP A 189 -15.77 1.28 -32.03
N ASP A 190 -16.04 0.24 -31.23
CA ASP A 190 -16.58 -1.05 -31.69
C ASP A 190 -17.89 -0.86 -32.47
N LEU A 191 -18.81 0.00 -31.98
CA LEU A 191 -20.07 0.30 -32.65
C LEU A 191 -19.86 1.06 -33.96
N ALA A 192 -18.94 2.03 -33.98
CA ALA A 192 -18.63 2.80 -35.18
C ALA A 192 -18.05 1.92 -36.28
N GLU A 193 -17.17 0.97 -35.92
CA GLU A 193 -16.66 -0.05 -36.84
C GLU A 193 -17.78 -0.97 -37.35
N ALA A 194 -18.64 -1.46 -36.44
CA ALA A 194 -19.74 -2.35 -36.80
C ALA A 194 -20.80 -1.69 -37.71
N CYS A 195 -21.04 -0.38 -37.56
CA CYS A 195 -21.99 0.36 -38.40
C CYS A 195 -21.40 0.75 -39.76
N GLY A 196 -20.08 0.88 -39.88
CA GLY A 196 -19.41 1.26 -41.12
C GLY A 196 -19.93 2.58 -41.73
N SER A 197 -19.69 2.78 -43.04
CA SER A 197 -20.11 3.99 -43.75
C SER A 197 -21.58 4.00 -44.20
N ALA A 198 -22.24 2.83 -44.21
CA ALA A 198 -23.64 2.68 -44.61
C ALA A 198 -24.63 3.01 -43.48
N GLY A 199 -24.14 3.18 -42.24
CA GLY A 199 -24.94 3.44 -41.05
C GLY A 199 -25.32 2.18 -40.29
N CYS A 200 -25.84 2.35 -39.08
CA CYS A 200 -26.20 1.24 -38.21
C CYS A 200 -27.50 0.53 -38.65
N ASP A 201 -27.46 -0.80 -38.69
CA ASP A 201 -28.62 -1.66 -38.86
C ASP A 201 -29.12 -2.18 -37.50
N TRP A 202 -30.18 -1.55 -36.99
CA TRP A 202 -30.79 -1.92 -35.72
C TRP A 202 -31.59 -3.24 -35.76
N THR A 203 -31.71 -3.90 -36.91
CA THR A 203 -32.26 -5.26 -36.97
C THR A 203 -31.19 -6.30 -36.60
N ASN A 204 -29.91 -5.97 -36.78
CA ASN A 204 -28.79 -6.82 -36.38
C ASN A 204 -28.74 -6.95 -34.84
N PRO A 205 -28.77 -8.18 -34.28
CA PRO A 205 -28.69 -8.39 -32.84
C PRO A 205 -27.35 -7.94 -32.23
N ASP A 206 -26.24 -8.05 -32.96
CA ASP A 206 -24.90 -7.72 -32.45
C ASP A 206 -24.74 -6.20 -32.26
N GLN A 207 -25.18 -5.41 -33.23
CA GLN A 207 -25.13 -3.94 -33.14
C GLN A 207 -26.03 -3.41 -32.01
N ARG A 208 -27.22 -4.01 -31.82
CA ARG A 208 -28.10 -3.69 -30.68
C ARG A 208 -27.49 -4.06 -29.35
N ALA A 209 -26.76 -5.18 -29.26
CA ALA A 209 -26.11 -5.61 -28.03
C ALA A 209 -24.98 -4.64 -27.62
N ILE A 210 -24.16 -4.18 -28.58
CA ILE A 210 -23.08 -3.21 -28.34
C ILE A 210 -23.66 -1.86 -27.87
N ASP A 211 -24.69 -1.37 -28.54
CA ASP A 211 -25.39 -0.14 -28.18
C ASP A 211 -26.07 -0.22 -26.79
N ALA A 212 -26.74 -1.33 -26.49
CA ALA A 212 -27.31 -1.57 -25.17
C ALA A 212 -26.23 -1.64 -24.06
N ALA A 213 -25.11 -2.30 -24.32
CA ALA A 213 -23.96 -2.33 -23.42
C ALA A 213 -23.35 -0.93 -23.21
N GLY A 214 -23.28 -0.13 -24.28
CA GLY A 214 -22.80 1.25 -24.22
C GLY A 214 -23.66 2.14 -23.34
N ARG A 215 -25.00 2.07 -23.48
CA ARG A 215 -25.93 2.80 -22.60
C ARG A 215 -25.79 2.38 -21.14
N GLN A 216 -25.69 1.07 -20.87
CA GLN A 216 -25.50 0.57 -19.51
C GLN A 216 -24.17 1.04 -18.90
N ALA A 217 -23.08 1.01 -19.67
CA ALA A 217 -21.78 1.51 -19.23
C ALA A 217 -21.82 3.01 -18.92
N ASN A 218 -22.47 3.82 -19.77
CA ASN A 218 -22.61 5.26 -19.55
C ASN A 218 -23.43 5.58 -18.29
N THR A 219 -24.56 4.89 -18.07
CA THR A 219 -25.38 5.06 -16.86
C THR A 219 -24.60 4.66 -15.61
N ARG A 220 -23.87 3.53 -15.63
CA ARG A 220 -23.04 3.10 -14.50
C ARG A 220 -21.89 4.08 -14.24
N ALA A 221 -21.27 4.63 -15.29
CA ALA A 221 -20.21 5.63 -15.16
C ALA A 221 -20.69 6.90 -14.44
N TRP A 222 -21.87 7.42 -14.80
CA TRP A 222 -22.43 8.60 -14.13
C TRP A 222 -22.81 8.33 -12.69
N ILE A 223 -23.51 7.23 -12.40
CA ILE A 223 -23.93 6.88 -11.03
C ILE A 223 -22.72 6.72 -10.11
N THR A 224 -21.72 5.95 -10.56
CA THR A 224 -20.50 5.70 -9.76
C THR A 224 -19.68 6.97 -9.56
N SER A 225 -19.59 7.83 -10.58
CA SER A 225 -18.85 9.10 -10.48
C SER A 225 -19.53 10.08 -9.53
N LEU A 226 -20.86 10.25 -9.62
CA LEU A 226 -21.61 11.16 -8.74
C LEU A 226 -21.61 10.66 -7.29
N ALA A 227 -21.82 9.36 -7.08
CA ALA A 227 -21.75 8.75 -5.75
C ALA A 227 -20.32 8.89 -5.16
N GLY A 228 -19.30 8.60 -5.96
CA GLY A 228 -17.89 8.73 -5.57
C GLY A 228 -17.54 10.17 -5.18
N ALA A 229 -17.91 11.16 -6.00
CA ALA A 229 -17.67 12.57 -5.71
C ALA A 229 -18.38 13.03 -4.42
N GLY A 230 -19.63 12.60 -4.21
CA GLY A 230 -20.37 12.89 -2.98
C GLY A 230 -19.70 12.34 -1.73
N LEU A 231 -19.20 11.09 -1.79
CA LEU A 231 -18.46 10.47 -0.70
C LEU A 231 -17.12 11.17 -0.41
N VAL A 232 -16.39 11.59 -1.45
CA VAL A 232 -15.16 12.38 -1.25
C VAL A 232 -15.47 13.69 -0.50
N ALA A 233 -16.49 14.43 -0.94
CA ALA A 233 -16.89 15.68 -0.30
C ALA A 233 -17.32 15.46 1.17
N ALA A 234 -18.12 14.42 1.44
CA ALA A 234 -18.55 14.06 2.79
C ALA A 234 -17.37 13.65 3.69
N GLY A 235 -16.43 12.85 3.17
CA GLY A 235 -15.22 12.44 3.87
C GLY A 235 -14.33 13.62 4.24
N VAL A 236 -14.12 14.56 3.31
CA VAL A 236 -13.39 15.81 3.56
C VAL A 236 -14.07 16.66 4.63
N GLY A 237 -15.40 16.79 4.58
CA GLY A 237 -16.18 17.51 5.59
C GLY A 237 -16.05 16.90 6.99
N LEU A 238 -16.17 15.58 7.12
CA LEU A 238 -15.99 14.86 8.38
C LEU A 238 -14.56 15.04 8.92
N TYR A 239 -13.55 14.92 8.06
CA TYR A 239 -12.16 15.10 8.46
C TYR A 239 -11.89 16.53 8.98
N ALA A 240 -12.39 17.54 8.27
CA ALA A 240 -12.28 18.94 8.69
C ALA A 240 -12.98 19.19 10.03
N TRP A 241 -14.19 18.64 10.22
CA TRP A 241 -14.93 18.76 11.48
C TRP A 241 -14.24 18.07 12.65
N GLY A 242 -13.68 16.87 12.45
CA GLY A 242 -12.92 16.19 13.49
C GLY A 242 -11.67 16.97 13.92
N LYS A 243 -11.10 17.81 13.04
CA LYS A 243 -9.97 18.69 13.38
C LYS A 243 -10.36 19.83 14.32
N THR A 244 -11.60 20.33 14.26
CA THR A 244 -12.06 21.45 15.11
C THR A 244 -12.40 21.02 16.54
N ARG A 245 -12.61 19.72 16.79
CA ARG A 245 -12.98 19.17 18.12
C ARG A 245 -11.80 18.83 19.05
N ARG A 246 -10.73 19.62 18.99
CA ARG A 246 -9.54 19.43 19.85
C ARG A 246 -9.69 20.24 21.13
N GLU A 247 -10.23 19.62 22.18
CA GLU A 247 -10.39 20.25 23.49
C GLU A 247 -9.19 19.97 24.41
N TRP A 248 -8.74 21.01 25.12
CA TRP A 248 -7.76 20.87 26.20
C TRP A 248 -8.51 20.54 27.47
N VAL A 249 -8.40 19.31 27.95
CA VAL A 249 -8.97 18.91 29.24
C VAL A 249 -7.85 18.91 30.27
N VAL A 250 -7.99 19.73 31.31
CA VAL A 250 -7.13 19.65 32.50
C VAL A 250 -7.71 18.54 33.36
N VAL A 251 -6.99 17.41 33.46
CA VAL A 251 -7.35 16.37 34.43
C VAL A 251 -6.81 16.83 35.78
N PRO A 252 -7.67 17.14 36.77
CA PRO A 252 -7.17 17.40 38.12
C PRO A 252 -6.54 16.10 38.63
N VAL A 253 -5.26 16.13 38.95
CA VAL A 253 -4.62 15.04 39.67
C VAL A 253 -5.24 15.07 41.07
N ALA A 254 -6.04 14.06 41.40
CA ALA A 254 -6.48 13.87 42.77
C ALA A 254 -5.21 13.67 43.61
N ALA A 255 -4.87 14.66 44.43
CA ALA A 255 -3.87 14.50 45.47
C ALA A 255 -4.43 13.46 46.45
N LEU A 256 -4.04 12.20 46.26
CA LEU A 256 -4.20 11.19 47.30
C LEU A 256 -3.21 11.58 48.40
N ALA A 257 -3.69 12.42 49.32
CA ALA A 257 -3.05 12.59 50.60
C ALA A 257 -3.05 11.21 51.27
N GLU A 258 -1.87 10.72 51.64
CA GLU A 258 -1.69 9.52 52.44
C GLU A 258 -2.51 9.67 53.74
N GLY A 259 -3.74 9.12 53.76
CA GLY A 259 -4.57 9.07 54.96
C GLY A 259 -6.05 9.44 54.83
N GLY A 260 -6.57 9.84 53.66
CA GLY A 260 -8.00 10.24 53.55
C GLY A 260 -8.68 9.67 52.32
N GLY A 261 -9.75 8.87 52.52
CA GLY A 261 -10.54 8.28 51.44
C GLY A 261 -11.13 9.36 50.51
N GLY A 262 -10.63 9.39 49.26
CA GLY A 262 -11.15 10.25 48.20
C GLY A 262 -12.16 9.50 47.35
N VAL A 263 -13.42 9.97 47.33
CA VAL A 263 -14.45 9.51 46.38
C VAL A 263 -14.27 10.26 45.06
N VAL A 264 -14.08 9.53 43.96
CA VAL A 264 -14.09 10.08 42.60
C VAL A 264 -15.52 10.01 42.07
N VAL A 265 -16.22 11.14 42.02
CA VAL A 265 -17.52 11.24 41.34
C VAL A 265 -17.27 11.46 39.85
N THR A 266 -17.42 10.42 39.05
CA THR A 266 -17.46 10.56 37.59
C THR A 266 -18.87 11.00 37.18
N GLY A 267 -19.08 12.31 37.02
CA GLY A 267 -20.29 12.85 36.39
C GLY A 267 -20.20 12.70 34.87
N GLY A 268 -21.17 11.99 34.27
CA GLY A 268 -21.39 12.00 32.83
C GLY A 268 -22.24 13.22 32.44
N PHE A 269 -21.74 14.01 31.49
CA PHE A 269 -22.50 15.00 30.73
C PHE A 269 -22.44 14.61 29.26
#